data_AF-A0A8H4SL29-F1
#
_entry.id   AF-A0A8H4SL29-F1
#
_cell.length_a   1.000
_cell.length_b   1.000
_cell.length_c   1.000
_cell.angle_alpha   90.00
_cell.angle_beta   90.00
_cell.angle_gamma   90.00
#
_symmetry.space_group_name_H-M   'P 1'
#
loop_
_entity.id
_entity.type
_entity.pdbx_description
1 polymer ?
#
loop_
_entity_poly.entity_id
_entity_poly.type
_entity_poly.pdbx_seq_one_letter_code
_entity_poly.pdbx_strand_id
1 'polypeptide(L)'
;MATNGHAKVFRTIRDENDPEFRRPADDLDNIYDWIRRYYLESRGSELPGTVNPIVLQNMFRQQSSPWEKIAVKYLENISSAVHSYNEKVLAEILPDDDMREKLRRIISSREQETYSQAHEQLLKILNDERGGILQTVNHYYADNLSSIRQERVMTRLETLGLHDGMLFNMDRVLRGVHLSNEDQAIFDIHDILKAYYKVAMKRFTDNVVVQVSERYILGDGGPVKMFSPDMVGDFEDDKLTEIAGENFATASQRNDLVSQGCAFQTSIGNCETGCPLT
;
A
#
# COMPACT_ATOMS: atom_id res chain seq x y z
N MET A 1 -7.81 2.16 1.34
CA MET A 1 -8.39 2.21 -0.02
C MET A 1 -9.91 2.33 -0.03
N ALA A 2 -10.66 1.54 0.75
CA ALA A 2 -12.13 1.53 0.70
C ALA A 2 -12.81 2.91 0.91
N THR A 3 -12.21 3.81 1.72
CA THR A 3 -12.84 5.09 2.07
C THR A 3 -12.57 6.25 1.09
N ASN A 4 -11.36 6.29 0.52
CA ASN A 4 -10.91 7.44 -0.29
C ASN A 4 -10.29 7.02 -1.63
N GLY A 5 -10.28 5.72 -1.94
CA GLY A 5 -9.64 5.15 -3.13
C GLY A 5 -10.50 5.15 -4.38
N HIS A 6 -11.80 5.39 -4.25
CA HIS A 6 -12.75 5.51 -5.35
C HIS A 6 -12.99 6.99 -5.64
N ALA A 7 -13.33 7.37 -6.86
CA ALA A 7 -13.65 8.74 -7.28
C ALA A 7 -15.12 9.11 -7.09
N LYS A 8 -16.03 8.12 -7.18
CA LYS A 8 -17.46 8.25 -6.89
C LYS A 8 -17.90 7.17 -5.91
N VAL A 9 -18.73 7.53 -4.95
CA VAL A 9 -19.28 6.62 -3.94
C VAL A 9 -20.18 5.58 -4.61
N PHE A 10 -19.89 4.30 -4.40
CA PHE A 10 -20.75 3.22 -4.88
C PHE A 10 -22.07 3.22 -4.12
N ARG A 11 -23.13 2.74 -4.76
CA ARG A 11 -24.45 2.65 -4.14
C ARG A 11 -24.86 1.21 -3.84
N THR A 12 -25.72 1.07 -2.84
CA THR A 12 -26.48 -0.15 -2.58
C THR A 12 -27.60 -0.28 -3.61
N ILE A 13 -28.25 -1.44 -3.64
CA ILE A 13 -29.37 -1.70 -4.55
C ILE A 13 -30.60 -0.82 -4.22
N ARG A 14 -30.68 -0.34 -2.97
CA ARG A 14 -31.70 0.60 -2.49
C ARG A 14 -31.37 2.06 -2.77
N ASP A 15 -30.35 2.31 -3.59
CA ASP A 15 -29.91 3.65 -3.98
C ASP A 15 -29.36 4.49 -2.80
N GLU A 16 -28.85 3.81 -1.77
CA GLU A 16 -28.16 4.43 -0.63
C GLU A 16 -26.64 4.36 -0.84
N ASN A 17 -25.87 5.20 -0.15
CA ASN A 17 -24.40 5.12 -0.19
C ASN A 17 -23.94 3.78 0.40
N ASP A 18 -23.05 3.08 -0.32
CA ASP A 18 -22.55 1.78 0.12
C ASP A 18 -21.65 1.92 1.35
N PRO A 19 -21.96 1.24 2.47
CA PRO A 19 -21.17 1.32 3.69
C PRO A 19 -19.77 0.72 3.58
N GLU A 20 -19.48 -0.12 2.59
CA GLU A 20 -18.15 -0.64 2.28
C GLU A 20 -17.28 0.46 1.63
N PHE A 21 -17.89 1.35 0.84
CA PHE A 21 -17.21 2.40 0.07
C PHE A 21 -17.59 3.81 0.53
N ARG A 22 -17.46 4.07 1.84
CA ARG A 22 -17.83 5.36 2.43
C ARG A 22 -16.85 6.45 2.04
N ARG A 23 -17.33 7.66 1.74
CA ARG A 23 -16.49 8.86 1.65
C ARG A 23 -17.04 9.95 2.57
N PRO A 24 -16.21 10.72 3.29
CA PRO A 24 -16.69 11.77 4.20
C PRO A 24 -17.32 12.99 3.52
N ALA A 25 -17.06 13.19 2.23
CA ALA A 25 -17.61 14.28 1.43
C ALA A 25 -18.66 13.72 0.47
N ASP A 26 -19.80 14.41 0.39
CA ASP A 26 -20.84 14.09 -0.59
C ASP A 26 -20.37 14.44 -2.00
N ASP A 27 -20.59 13.50 -2.93
CA ASP A 27 -20.32 13.76 -4.34
C ASP A 27 -21.36 14.76 -4.87
N LEU A 28 -20.91 15.75 -5.63
CA LEU A 28 -21.79 16.71 -6.32
C LEU A 28 -22.78 16.05 -7.30
N ASP A 29 -22.48 14.81 -7.70
CA ASP A 29 -23.20 14.06 -8.72
C ASP A 29 -23.11 12.56 -8.40
N ASN A 30 -24.26 11.90 -8.37
CA ASN A 30 -24.41 10.48 -8.05
C ASN A 30 -23.66 9.60 -9.05
N ILE A 31 -23.15 8.44 -8.61
CA ILE A 31 -22.51 7.46 -9.49
C ILE A 31 -23.41 7.02 -10.65
N TYR A 32 -24.73 6.91 -10.45
CA TYR A 32 -25.66 6.54 -11.54
C TYR A 32 -25.78 7.63 -12.61
N ASP A 33 -25.83 8.91 -12.21
CA ASP A 33 -25.88 10.03 -13.15
C ASP A 33 -24.55 10.22 -13.87
N TRP A 34 -23.44 10.00 -13.16
CA TRP A 34 -22.10 9.90 -13.76
C TRP A 34 -22.02 8.77 -14.79
N ILE A 35 -22.48 7.56 -14.45
CA ILE A 35 -22.53 6.42 -15.37
C ILE A 35 -23.41 6.72 -16.57
N ARG A 36 -24.62 7.26 -16.37
CA ARG A 36 -25.55 7.62 -17.44
C ARG A 36 -24.91 8.58 -18.43
N ARG A 37 -24.30 9.66 -17.93
CA ARG A 37 -23.62 10.64 -18.79
C ARG A 37 -22.51 10.00 -19.62
N TYR A 38 -21.62 9.25 -18.98
CA TYR A 38 -20.53 8.57 -19.69
C TYR A 38 -21.03 7.53 -20.67
N TYR A 39 -22.07 6.77 -20.31
CA TYR A 39 -22.70 5.79 -21.19
C TYR A 39 -23.25 6.48 -22.45
N LEU A 40 -23.96 7.61 -22.29
CA LEU A 40 -24.55 8.38 -23.40
C LEU A 40 -23.48 9.06 -24.28
N GLU A 41 -22.46 9.66 -23.68
CA GLU A 41 -21.36 10.34 -24.39
C GLU A 41 -20.45 9.37 -25.13
N SER A 42 -20.30 8.14 -24.61
CA SER A 42 -19.44 7.11 -25.19
C SER A 42 -20.18 6.19 -26.15
N ARG A 43 -21.43 6.51 -26.53
CA ARG A 43 -22.19 5.72 -27.52
C ARG A 43 -21.54 5.83 -28.88
N GLY A 44 -20.85 4.76 -29.26
CA GLY A 44 -20.37 4.55 -30.62
C GLY A 44 -21.39 3.79 -31.47
N SER A 45 -20.91 2.85 -32.27
CA SER A 45 -21.71 1.96 -33.12
C SER A 45 -22.41 0.81 -32.36
N GLU A 46 -22.45 0.86 -31.04
CA GLU A 46 -23.05 -0.20 -30.21
C GLU A 46 -24.58 -0.17 -30.20
N LEU A 47 -25.19 -1.34 -30.01
CA LEU A 47 -26.64 -1.45 -29.92
C LEU A 47 -27.16 -0.85 -28.60
N PRO A 48 -28.31 -0.16 -28.59
CA PRO A 48 -28.90 0.35 -27.36
C PRO A 48 -29.12 -0.77 -26.34
N GLY A 49 -28.57 -0.61 -25.13
CA GLY A 49 -28.71 -1.59 -24.05
C GLY A 49 -27.52 -2.55 -23.90
N THR A 50 -26.49 -2.46 -24.74
CA THR A 50 -25.24 -3.22 -24.55
C THR A 50 -24.24 -2.45 -23.71
N VAL A 51 -23.40 -3.18 -22.97
CA VAL A 51 -22.32 -2.60 -22.16
C VAL A 51 -21.01 -2.65 -22.92
N ASN A 52 -20.46 -1.48 -23.25
CA ASN A 52 -19.15 -1.34 -23.89
C ASN A 52 -18.00 -1.65 -22.91
N PRO A 53 -17.13 -2.64 -23.17
CA PRO A 53 -15.97 -2.93 -22.33
C PRO A 53 -14.97 -1.77 -22.22
N ILE A 54 -14.85 -0.92 -23.24
CA ILE A 54 -13.96 0.25 -23.24
C ILE A 54 -14.49 1.31 -22.27
N VAL A 55 -15.81 1.50 -22.22
CA VAL A 55 -16.44 2.42 -21.26
C VAL A 55 -16.17 1.96 -19.84
N LEU A 56 -16.32 0.66 -19.56
CA LEU A 56 -15.98 0.08 -18.25
C LEU A 56 -14.51 0.29 -17.87
N GLN A 57 -13.58 0.08 -18.81
CA GLN A 57 -12.15 0.31 -18.57
C GLN A 57 -11.88 1.78 -18.20
N ASN A 58 -12.44 2.72 -18.95
CA ASN A 58 -12.27 4.15 -18.69
C ASN A 58 -12.91 4.58 -17.37
N MET A 59 -14.10 4.08 -17.06
CA MET A 59 -14.76 4.31 -15.78
C MET A 59 -13.96 3.73 -14.61
N PHE A 60 -13.40 2.54 -14.77
CA PHE A 60 -12.52 1.95 -13.75
C PHE A 60 -11.26 2.79 -13.53
N ARG A 61 -10.63 3.30 -14.59
CA ARG A 61 -9.47 4.20 -14.49
C ARG A 61 -9.79 5.49 -13.74
N GLN A 62 -10.97 6.08 -14.01
CA GLN A 62 -11.42 7.27 -13.28
C GLN A 62 -11.73 6.94 -11.83
N GLN A 63 -12.44 5.83 -11.58
CA GLN A 63 -12.77 5.39 -10.23
C GLN A 63 -11.52 5.13 -9.39
N SER A 64 -10.52 4.46 -9.95
CA SER A 64 -9.25 4.17 -9.27
C SER A 64 -8.26 5.33 -9.28
N SER A 65 -8.62 6.51 -9.80
CA SER A 65 -7.73 7.67 -9.88
C SER A 65 -7.02 8.04 -8.58
N PRO A 66 -7.65 7.96 -7.39
CA PRO A 66 -6.97 8.28 -6.12
C PRO A 66 -5.89 7.27 -5.70
N TRP A 67 -5.82 6.08 -6.30
CA TRP A 67 -4.96 5.00 -5.81
C TRP A 67 -3.49 5.36 -5.77
N GLU A 68 -3.01 6.07 -6.80
CA GLU A 68 -1.62 6.49 -6.92
C GLU A 68 -1.21 7.36 -5.74
N LYS A 69 -1.95 8.46 -5.53
CA LYS A 69 -1.67 9.42 -4.45
C LYS A 69 -1.70 8.74 -3.08
N ILE A 70 -2.64 7.83 -2.85
CA ILE A 70 -2.74 7.10 -1.58
C ILE A 70 -1.54 6.17 -1.39
N ALA A 71 -1.18 5.40 -2.42
CA ALA A 71 -0.12 4.41 -2.33
C ALA A 71 1.27 5.06 -2.24
N VAL A 72 1.51 6.15 -2.97
CA VAL A 72 2.75 6.94 -2.86
C VAL A 72 2.88 7.51 -1.46
N LYS A 73 1.82 8.13 -0.91
CA LYS A 73 1.84 8.64 0.47
C LYS A 73 2.07 7.54 1.50
N TYR A 74 1.51 6.35 1.28
CA TYR A 74 1.76 5.19 2.14
C TYR A 74 3.24 4.78 2.11
N LEU A 75 3.85 4.73 0.92
CA LEU A 75 5.27 4.43 0.76
C LEU A 75 6.17 5.49 1.43
N GLU A 76 5.85 6.77 1.28
CA GLU A 76 6.53 7.88 1.96
C GLU A 76 6.48 7.74 3.49
N ASN A 77 5.30 7.43 4.03
CA ASN A 77 5.11 7.25 5.48
C ASN A 77 5.95 6.10 6.03
N ILE A 78 5.96 4.94 5.34
CA ILE A 78 6.76 3.79 5.77
C ILE A 78 8.24 4.12 5.70
N SER A 79 8.69 4.73 4.61
CA SER A 79 10.09 5.08 4.43
C SER A 79 10.56 6.07 5.50
N SER A 80 9.72 7.05 5.84
CA SER A 80 9.98 8.01 6.92
C SER A 80 10.05 7.32 8.29
N ALA A 81 9.16 6.36 8.55
CA ALA A 81 9.15 5.60 9.79
C ALA A 81 10.41 4.73 9.95
N VAL A 82 10.83 4.06 8.88
CA VAL A 82 12.04 3.23 8.87
C VAL A 82 13.30 4.08 9.00
N HIS A 83 13.38 5.19 8.27
CA HIS A 83 14.49 6.13 8.43
C HIS A 83 14.59 6.65 9.88
N SER A 84 13.46 7.04 10.48
CA SER A 84 13.41 7.48 11.88
C SER A 84 13.81 6.39 12.87
N TYR A 85 13.49 5.12 12.57
CA TYR A 85 13.90 3.97 13.37
C TYR A 85 15.41 3.76 13.29
N ASN A 86 15.97 3.72 12.07
CA ASN A 86 17.39 3.53 11.82
C ASN A 86 18.24 4.63 12.50
N GLU A 87 17.82 5.89 12.38
CA GLU A 87 18.50 7.02 13.04
C GLU A 87 18.56 6.86 14.57
N LYS A 88 17.46 6.41 15.20
CA LYS A 88 17.41 6.20 16.65
C LYS A 88 18.29 5.04 17.09
N VAL A 89 18.24 3.92 16.37
CA VAL A 89 19.03 2.73 16.68
C VAL A 89 20.52 3.00 16.53
N LEU A 90 20.92 3.69 15.46
CA LEU A 90 22.33 4.08 15.27
C LEU A 90 22.81 5.03 16.36
N ALA A 91 21.98 5.99 16.80
CA ALA A 91 22.33 6.89 17.90
C ALA A 91 22.48 6.19 19.26
N GLU A 92 21.72 5.12 19.49
CA GLU A 92 21.80 4.33 20.73
C GLU A 92 23.01 3.40 20.76
N ILE A 93 23.33 2.75 19.63
CA ILE A 93 24.41 1.76 19.54
C ILE A 93 25.79 2.42 19.37
N LEU A 94 25.86 3.58 18.72
CA LEU A 94 27.12 4.25 18.38
C LEU A 94 27.22 5.62 19.09
N PRO A 95 27.94 5.69 20.23
CA PRO A 95 28.16 6.95 20.93
C PRO A 95 29.08 7.93 20.18
N ASP A 96 29.95 7.42 19.30
CA ASP A 96 30.87 8.24 18.51
C ASP A 96 30.12 8.94 17.36
N ASP A 97 30.06 10.27 17.46
CA ASP A 97 29.33 11.12 16.50
C ASP A 97 29.94 11.10 15.09
N ASP A 98 31.26 11.00 14.97
CA ASP A 98 31.96 11.00 13.67
C ASP A 98 31.76 9.66 12.95
N MET A 99 31.90 8.56 13.68
CA MET A 99 31.61 7.21 13.16
C MET A 99 30.15 7.09 12.73
N ARG A 100 29.22 7.60 13.55
CA ARG A 100 27.79 7.57 13.26
C ARG A 100 27.45 8.37 12.00
N GLU A 101 28.03 9.55 11.82
CA GLU A 101 27.84 10.37 10.62
C GLU A 101 28.40 9.70 9.36
N LYS A 102 29.56 9.05 9.45
CA LYS A 102 30.14 8.29 8.33
C LYS A 102 29.27 7.10 7.92
N LEU A 103 28.81 6.31 8.90
CA LEU A 103 27.91 5.18 8.65
C LEU A 103 26.56 5.63 8.09
N ARG A 104 26.00 6.72 8.61
CA ARG A 104 24.76 7.32 8.10
C ARG A 104 24.87 7.60 6.61
N ARG A 105 25.95 8.24 6.14
CA ARG A 105 26.13 8.55 4.71
C ARG A 105 26.14 7.30 3.83
N ILE A 106 26.78 6.23 4.28
CA ILE A 106 26.83 4.96 3.57
C ILE A 106 25.43 4.34 3.51
N ILE A 107 24.70 4.34 4.62
CA ILE A 107 23.37 3.75 4.72
C ILE A 107 22.37 4.55 3.87
N SER A 108 22.31 5.88 4.02
CA SER A 108 21.40 6.75 3.28
C SER A 108 21.48 6.58 1.76
N SER A 109 22.67 6.36 1.21
CA SER A 109 22.84 6.15 -0.24
C SER A 109 22.06 4.94 -0.74
N ARG A 110 22.14 3.82 -0.02
CA ARG A 110 21.44 2.60 -0.40
C ARG A 110 19.96 2.67 -0.01
N GLU A 111 19.60 3.33 1.11
CA GLU A 111 18.19 3.59 1.44
C GLU A 111 17.47 4.32 0.30
N GLN A 112 18.13 5.33 -0.28
CA GLN A 112 17.59 6.10 -1.40
C GLN A 112 17.42 5.25 -2.67
N GLU A 113 18.37 4.35 -2.96
CA GLU A 113 18.26 3.41 -4.07
C GLU A 113 17.08 2.47 -3.87
N THR A 114 16.97 1.86 -2.70
CA THR A 114 15.87 0.94 -2.38
C THR A 114 14.51 1.63 -2.39
N TYR A 115 14.42 2.87 -1.93
CA TYR A 115 13.21 3.69 -2.05
C TYR A 115 12.83 3.93 -3.52
N SER A 116 13.82 4.24 -4.36
CA SER A 116 13.59 4.48 -5.80
C SER A 116 13.07 3.22 -6.49
N GLN A 117 13.64 2.05 -6.18
CA GLN A 117 13.17 0.76 -6.69
C GLN A 117 11.76 0.41 -6.19
N ALA A 118 11.46 0.67 -4.91
CA ALA A 118 10.13 0.48 -4.36
C ALA A 118 9.09 1.37 -5.06
N HIS A 119 9.44 2.62 -5.32
CA HIS A 119 8.59 3.57 -6.04
C HIS A 119 8.35 3.12 -7.48
N GLU A 120 9.39 2.69 -8.19
CA GLU A 120 9.25 2.14 -9.55
C GLU A 120 8.33 0.90 -9.57
N GLN A 121 8.52 -0.03 -8.62
CA GLN A 121 7.67 -1.21 -8.52
C GLN A 121 6.21 -0.85 -8.20
N LEU A 122 5.99 0.15 -7.35
CA LEU A 122 4.65 0.66 -7.06
C LEU A 122 3.96 1.17 -8.33
N LEU A 123 4.67 1.95 -9.15
CA LEU A 123 4.13 2.47 -10.41
C LEU A 123 3.84 1.35 -11.42
N LYS A 124 4.68 0.31 -11.48
CA LYS A 124 4.41 -0.90 -12.29
C LYS A 124 3.12 -1.58 -11.87
N ILE A 125 2.97 -1.88 -10.58
CA ILE A 125 1.74 -2.51 -10.03
C ILE A 125 0.51 -1.65 -10.30
N LEU A 126 0.63 -0.33 -10.14
CA LEU A 126 -0.46 0.60 -10.44
C LEU A 126 -0.86 0.55 -11.92
N ASN A 127 0.13 0.52 -12.82
CA ASN A 127 -0.11 0.42 -14.25
C ASN A 127 -0.67 -0.94 -14.66
N ASP A 128 -0.26 -2.03 -14.01
CA ASP A 128 -0.82 -3.37 -14.25
C ASP A 128 -2.32 -3.42 -13.93
N GLU A 129 -2.75 -2.77 -12.84
CA GLU A 129 -4.16 -2.70 -12.46
C GLU A 129 -4.98 -1.72 -13.31
N ARG A 130 -4.41 -0.54 -13.64
CA ARG A 130 -5.17 0.57 -14.24
C ARG A 130 -4.93 0.76 -15.74
N GLY A 131 -3.76 0.40 -16.25
CA GLY A 131 -3.33 0.63 -17.63
C GLY A 131 -3.78 -0.44 -18.63
N GLY A 132 -4.21 -1.61 -18.14
CA GLY A 132 -4.60 -2.76 -18.97
C GLY A 132 -6.10 -2.93 -19.19
N ILE A 133 -6.45 -4.15 -19.64
CA ILE A 133 -7.82 -4.65 -19.75
C ILE A 133 -8.36 -5.06 -18.37
N LEU A 134 -9.67 -5.01 -18.18
CA LEU A 134 -10.28 -5.54 -16.97
C LEU A 134 -10.33 -7.06 -17.05
N GLN A 135 -9.44 -7.74 -16.33
CA GLN A 135 -9.36 -9.20 -16.32
C GLN A 135 -9.22 -9.73 -14.89
N THR A 136 -9.97 -10.79 -14.61
CA THR A 136 -9.91 -11.50 -13.34
C THR A 136 -10.29 -12.96 -13.53
N VAL A 137 -9.53 -13.85 -12.90
CA VAL A 137 -9.87 -15.28 -12.73
C VAL A 137 -10.44 -15.55 -11.34
N ASN A 138 -10.62 -14.51 -10.53
CA ASN A 138 -11.15 -14.63 -9.19
C ASN A 138 -12.66 -14.89 -9.24
N HIS A 139 -13.10 -16.07 -8.78
CA HIS A 139 -14.50 -16.50 -8.76
C HIS A 139 -15.41 -15.52 -7.99
N TYR A 140 -14.88 -14.83 -6.96
CA TYR A 140 -15.63 -13.81 -6.23
C TYR A 140 -16.18 -12.70 -7.14
N TYR A 141 -15.58 -12.40 -8.29
CA TYR A 141 -16.16 -11.44 -9.23
C TYR A 141 -17.50 -11.94 -9.78
N ALA A 142 -17.55 -13.17 -10.27
CA ALA A 142 -18.75 -13.77 -10.83
C ALA A 142 -19.84 -13.93 -9.76
N ASP A 143 -19.46 -14.41 -8.57
CA ASP A 143 -20.38 -14.61 -7.45
C ASP A 143 -20.96 -13.29 -6.94
N ASN A 144 -20.13 -12.26 -6.78
CA ASN A 144 -20.58 -10.93 -6.36
C ASN A 144 -21.51 -10.31 -7.41
N LEU A 145 -21.17 -10.39 -8.70
CA LEU A 145 -22.00 -9.84 -9.77
C LEU A 145 -23.36 -10.54 -9.85
N SER A 146 -23.36 -11.89 -9.76
CA SER A 146 -24.59 -12.68 -9.74
C SER A 146 -25.48 -12.31 -8.55
N SER A 147 -24.87 -12.21 -7.36
CA SER A 147 -25.57 -11.84 -6.12
C SER A 147 -26.20 -10.45 -6.21
N ILE A 148 -25.46 -9.44 -6.70
CA ILE A 148 -25.96 -8.07 -6.86
C ILE A 148 -27.13 -8.04 -7.85
N ARG A 149 -27.03 -8.76 -8.98
CA ARG A 149 -28.11 -8.85 -9.97
C ARG A 149 -29.37 -9.51 -9.41
N GLN A 150 -29.21 -10.60 -8.69
CA GLN A 150 -30.33 -11.30 -8.06
C GLN A 150 -31.03 -10.41 -7.03
N GLU A 151 -30.28 -9.76 -6.15
CA GLU A 151 -30.82 -8.88 -5.12
C GLU A 151 -31.52 -7.65 -5.72
N ARG A 152 -31.03 -7.15 -6.87
CA ARG A 152 -31.71 -6.09 -7.63
C ARG A 152 -33.06 -6.53 -8.18
N VAL A 153 -33.17 -7.74 -8.72
CA VAL A 153 -34.45 -8.31 -9.17
C VAL A 153 -35.39 -8.50 -7.98
N MET A 154 -34.90 -9.07 -6.87
CA MET A 154 -35.68 -9.26 -5.65
C MET A 154 -36.22 -7.94 -5.11
N THR A 155 -35.38 -6.91 -5.02
CA THR A 155 -35.79 -5.58 -4.53
C THR A 155 -36.89 -4.98 -5.43
N ARG A 156 -36.81 -5.15 -6.76
CA ARG A 156 -37.87 -4.70 -7.68
C ARG A 156 -39.18 -5.47 -7.48
N LEU A 157 -39.12 -6.75 -7.16
CA LEU A 157 -40.31 -7.54 -6.87
C LEU A 157 -40.95 -7.08 -5.55
N GLU A 158 -40.15 -6.85 -4.52
CA GLU A 158 -40.60 -6.35 -3.23
C GLU A 158 -41.28 -4.97 -3.34
N THR A 159 -40.73 -4.04 -4.15
CA THR A 159 -41.35 -2.72 -4.35
C THR A 159 -42.71 -2.77 -5.04
N LEU A 160 -43.01 -3.87 -5.75
CA LEU A 160 -44.33 -4.12 -6.35
C LEU A 160 -45.31 -4.78 -5.37
N GLY A 161 -44.87 -5.02 -4.13
CA GLY A 161 -45.61 -5.75 -3.10
C GLY A 161 -45.69 -7.25 -3.37
N LEU A 162 -44.74 -7.81 -4.13
CA LEU A 162 -44.64 -9.25 -4.36
C LEU A 162 -43.74 -9.86 -3.28
N HIS A 163 -44.32 -10.71 -2.46
CA HIS A 163 -43.62 -11.44 -1.42
C HIS A 163 -43.75 -12.94 -1.62
N ASP A 164 -42.85 -13.69 -0.99
CA ASP A 164 -42.83 -15.14 -1.09
C ASP A 164 -44.16 -15.75 -0.58
N GLY A 165 -44.63 -16.78 -1.27
CA GLY A 165 -45.93 -17.43 -0.98
C GLY A 165 -47.19 -16.69 -1.46
N MET A 166 -47.07 -15.54 -2.14
CA MET A 166 -48.23 -14.84 -2.72
C MET A 166 -48.62 -15.37 -4.09
N LEU A 167 -49.93 -15.35 -4.39
CA LEU A 167 -50.44 -15.63 -5.73
C LEU A 167 -50.37 -14.36 -6.58
N PHE A 168 -49.64 -14.39 -7.68
CA PHE A 168 -49.42 -13.22 -8.54
C PHE A 168 -49.69 -13.50 -10.02
N ASN A 169 -50.01 -12.45 -10.75
CA ASN A 169 -50.16 -12.49 -12.19
C ASN A 169 -48.79 -12.31 -12.85
N MET A 170 -48.40 -13.24 -13.73
CA MET A 170 -47.12 -13.20 -14.45
C MET A 170 -46.90 -11.90 -15.25
N ASP A 171 -47.95 -11.32 -15.83
CA ASP A 171 -47.88 -10.06 -16.57
C ASP A 171 -47.56 -8.86 -15.65
N ARG A 172 -48.02 -8.90 -14.39
CA ARG A 172 -47.63 -7.91 -13.36
C ARG A 172 -46.16 -8.07 -12.96
N VAL A 173 -45.66 -9.31 -12.88
CA VAL A 173 -44.25 -9.59 -12.59
C VAL A 173 -43.36 -9.09 -13.73
N LEU A 174 -43.68 -9.45 -14.98
CA LEU A 174 -42.89 -9.08 -16.15
C LEU A 174 -42.76 -7.56 -16.31
N ARG A 175 -43.87 -6.82 -16.19
CA ARG A 175 -43.84 -5.36 -16.28
C ARG A 175 -43.00 -4.69 -15.20
N GLY A 176 -42.97 -5.28 -14.01
CA GLY A 176 -42.28 -4.69 -12.87
C GLY A 176 -40.78 -5.04 -12.79
N VAL A 177 -40.37 -6.17 -13.39
CA VAL A 177 -38.96 -6.55 -13.50
C VAL A 177 -38.27 -5.86 -14.69
N HIS A 178 -39.03 -5.65 -15.77
CA HIS A 178 -38.52 -5.05 -17.01
C HIS A 178 -38.14 -3.58 -16.79
N LEU A 179 -36.94 -3.23 -17.23
CA LEU A 179 -36.44 -1.86 -17.28
C LEU A 179 -36.30 -1.38 -18.72
N SER A 180 -36.19 -0.07 -18.91
CA SER A 180 -35.70 0.45 -20.17
C SER A 180 -34.30 -0.12 -20.48
N ASN A 181 -33.98 -0.29 -21.77
CA ASN A 181 -32.65 -0.76 -22.18
C ASN A 181 -31.52 0.12 -21.61
N GLU A 182 -31.80 1.42 -21.47
CA GLU A 182 -30.85 2.38 -20.89
C GLU A 182 -30.65 2.15 -19.39
N ASP A 183 -31.73 2.07 -18.61
CA ASP A 183 -31.62 1.86 -17.16
C ASP A 183 -30.99 0.50 -16.85
N GLN A 184 -31.33 -0.53 -17.64
CA GLN A 184 -30.70 -1.84 -17.51
C GLN A 184 -29.19 -1.76 -17.75
N ALA A 185 -28.74 -1.08 -18.81
CA ALA A 185 -27.31 -0.89 -19.08
C ALA A 185 -26.60 -0.10 -17.98
N ILE A 186 -27.22 0.96 -17.44
CA ILE A 186 -26.66 1.76 -16.33
C ILE A 186 -26.46 0.91 -15.08
N PHE A 187 -27.46 0.12 -14.69
CA PHE A 187 -27.35 -0.77 -13.54
C PHE A 187 -26.31 -1.86 -13.77
N ASP A 188 -26.27 -2.48 -14.95
CA ASP A 188 -25.26 -3.47 -15.29
C ASP A 188 -23.83 -2.90 -15.24
N ILE A 189 -23.62 -1.69 -15.77
CA ILE A 189 -22.32 -1.00 -15.69
C ILE A 189 -21.93 -0.77 -14.23
N HIS A 190 -22.84 -0.26 -13.41
CA HIS A 190 -22.58 -0.04 -11.98
C HIS A 190 -22.19 -1.34 -11.28
N ASP A 191 -22.97 -2.40 -11.49
CA ASP A 191 -22.80 -3.67 -10.78
C ASP A 191 -21.50 -4.38 -11.19
N ILE A 192 -21.17 -4.36 -12.50
CA ILE A 192 -19.89 -4.85 -13.03
C ILE A 192 -18.72 -4.03 -12.45
N LEU A 193 -18.81 -2.71 -12.50
CA LEU A 193 -17.76 -1.81 -12.04
C LEU A 193 -17.50 -2.00 -10.54
N LYS A 194 -18.55 -2.10 -9.73
CA LYS A 194 -18.47 -2.34 -8.28
C LYS A 194 -17.86 -3.70 -7.95
N ALA A 195 -18.35 -4.76 -8.59
CA ALA A 195 -17.85 -6.12 -8.36
C ALA A 195 -16.36 -6.25 -8.74
N TYR A 196 -15.98 -5.69 -9.89
CA TYR A 196 -14.58 -5.70 -10.33
C TYR A 196 -13.70 -4.83 -9.44
N TYR A 197 -14.15 -3.61 -9.10
CA TYR A 197 -13.40 -2.69 -8.25
C TYR A 197 -13.05 -3.31 -6.91
N LYS A 198 -13.99 -4.03 -6.29
CA LYS A 198 -13.74 -4.74 -5.02
C LYS A 198 -12.60 -5.75 -5.13
N VAL A 199 -12.54 -6.53 -6.21
CA VAL A 199 -11.48 -7.52 -6.43
C VAL A 199 -10.14 -6.83 -6.70
N ALA A 200 -10.12 -5.87 -7.62
CA ALA A 200 -8.91 -5.16 -8.00
C ALA A 200 -8.31 -4.36 -6.83
N MET A 201 -9.15 -3.70 -6.02
CA MET A 201 -8.71 -2.94 -4.85
C MET A 201 -7.99 -3.83 -3.82
N LYS A 202 -8.53 -5.03 -3.55
CA LYS A 202 -7.91 -5.99 -2.62
C LYS A 202 -6.57 -6.47 -3.17
N ARG A 203 -6.55 -6.94 -4.42
CA ARG A 203 -5.33 -7.38 -5.12
C ARG A 203 -4.24 -6.30 -5.13
N PHE A 204 -4.60 -5.06 -5.47
CA PHE A 204 -3.69 -3.93 -5.46
C PHE A 204 -3.11 -3.68 -4.07
N THR A 205 -3.97 -3.64 -3.04
CA THR A 205 -3.52 -3.36 -1.66
C THR A 205 -2.57 -4.44 -1.15
N ASP A 206 -2.89 -5.72 -1.38
CA ASP A 206 -2.03 -6.83 -0.99
C ASP A 206 -0.69 -6.78 -1.73
N ASN A 207 -0.71 -6.47 -3.03
CA ASN A 207 0.51 -6.32 -3.83
C ASN A 207 1.38 -5.16 -3.36
N VAL A 208 0.80 -4.02 -3.00
CA VAL A 208 1.57 -2.90 -2.45
C VAL A 208 2.24 -3.29 -1.13
N VAL A 209 1.54 -3.98 -0.23
CA VAL A 209 2.15 -4.43 1.03
C VAL A 209 3.27 -5.42 0.76
N VAL A 210 3.00 -6.52 0.05
CA VAL A 210 3.97 -7.63 -0.09
C VAL A 210 5.09 -7.30 -1.06
N GLN A 211 4.78 -6.72 -2.22
CA GLN A 211 5.74 -6.56 -3.30
C GLN A 211 6.48 -5.22 -3.26
N VAL A 212 5.97 -4.22 -2.53
CA VAL A 212 6.62 -2.92 -2.36
C VAL A 212 7.18 -2.79 -0.96
N SER A 213 6.32 -2.76 0.06
CA SER A 213 6.76 -2.52 1.45
C SER A 213 7.61 -3.65 2.01
N GLU A 214 7.10 -4.88 1.99
CA GLU A 214 7.82 -6.03 2.54
C GLU A 214 9.06 -6.35 1.72
N ARG A 215 8.97 -6.39 0.39
CA ARG A 215 10.11 -6.76 -0.45
C ARG A 215 11.25 -5.76 -0.40
N TYR A 216 10.95 -4.47 -0.60
CA TYR A 216 12.00 -3.47 -0.75
C TYR A 216 12.32 -2.78 0.57
N ILE A 217 11.34 -2.49 1.43
CA ILE A 217 11.60 -1.66 2.61
C ILE A 217 11.93 -2.50 3.85
N LEU A 218 11.17 -3.55 4.12
CA LEU A 218 11.28 -4.35 5.36
C LEU A 218 12.07 -5.66 5.19
N GLY A 219 12.25 -6.10 3.95
CA GLY A 219 12.87 -7.36 3.58
C GLY A 219 14.38 -7.39 3.79
N ASP A 220 15.01 -8.50 3.42
CA ASP A 220 16.44 -8.76 3.72
C ASP A 220 17.39 -7.76 3.04
N GLY A 221 17.01 -7.20 1.89
CA GLY A 221 17.73 -6.11 1.23
C GLY A 221 17.22 -4.72 1.57
N GLY A 222 16.27 -4.60 2.50
CA GLY A 222 15.61 -3.34 2.83
C GLY A 222 16.33 -2.54 3.90
N PRO A 223 16.07 -1.22 3.99
CA PRO A 223 16.70 -0.30 4.95
C PRO A 223 16.70 -0.77 6.40
N VAL A 224 15.69 -1.54 6.84
CA VAL A 224 15.63 -2.05 8.22
C VAL A 224 16.75 -3.04 8.55
N LYS A 225 17.14 -3.87 7.58
CA LYS A 225 18.12 -4.97 7.75
C LYS A 225 19.45 -4.69 7.05
N MET A 226 19.55 -3.52 6.43
CA MET A 226 20.63 -3.22 5.50
C MET A 226 22.00 -3.09 6.18
N PHE A 227 22.02 -2.59 7.42
CA PHE A 227 23.22 -2.59 8.24
C PHE A 227 23.39 -3.97 8.89
N SER A 228 24.23 -4.80 8.26
CA SER A 228 24.43 -6.21 8.63
C SER A 228 25.93 -6.55 8.70
N PRO A 229 26.29 -7.67 9.36
CA PRO A 229 27.67 -8.17 9.35
C PRO A 229 28.21 -8.40 7.94
N ASP A 230 27.37 -8.88 7.01
CA ASP A 230 27.76 -9.10 5.61
C ASP A 230 28.14 -7.77 4.93
N MET A 231 27.34 -6.72 5.14
CA MET A 231 27.64 -5.38 4.62
C MET A 231 28.99 -4.86 5.12
N VAL A 232 29.29 -5.05 6.41
CA VAL A 232 30.56 -4.62 7.00
C VAL A 232 31.72 -5.47 6.48
N GLY A 233 31.49 -6.77 6.27
CA GLY A 233 32.49 -7.69 5.69
C GLY A 233 32.86 -7.37 4.24
N ASP A 234 31.98 -6.70 3.49
CA ASP A 234 32.24 -6.25 2.13
C ASP A 234 33.06 -4.94 2.04
N PHE A 235 33.38 -4.30 3.18
CA PHE A 235 34.20 -3.08 3.17
C PHE A 235 35.69 -3.38 3.05
N GLU A 236 36.38 -2.62 2.20
CA GLU A 236 37.84 -2.63 2.11
C GLU A 236 38.47 -2.03 3.38
N ASP A 237 39.70 -2.46 3.70
CA ASP A 237 40.44 -2.02 4.90
C ASP A 237 40.57 -0.50 5.02
N ASP A 238 40.77 0.19 3.89
CA ASP A 238 40.86 1.65 3.85
C ASP A 238 39.54 2.30 4.27
N LYS A 239 38.41 1.73 3.86
CA LYS A 239 37.07 2.20 4.20
C LYS A 239 36.71 1.90 5.65
N LEU A 240 37.13 0.74 6.16
CA LEU A 240 37.01 0.41 7.58
C LEU A 240 37.83 1.38 8.44
N THR A 241 39.04 1.72 8.01
CA THR A 241 39.90 2.70 8.68
C THR A 241 39.30 4.10 8.62
N GLU A 242 38.69 4.49 7.50
CA GLU A 242 37.97 5.76 7.39
C GLU A 242 36.80 5.84 8.38
N ILE A 243 36.01 4.77 8.51
CA ILE A 243 34.81 4.72 9.35
C ILE A 243 35.15 4.61 10.84
N ALA A 244 36.03 3.67 11.20
CA ALA A 244 36.27 3.22 12.58
C ALA A 244 37.67 3.53 13.09
N GLY A 245 38.55 4.10 12.26
CA GLY A 245 39.91 4.43 12.65
C GLY A 245 39.94 5.48 13.75
N GLU A 246 40.67 5.19 14.83
CA GLU A 246 40.92 6.17 15.89
C GLU A 246 41.60 7.41 15.30
N ASN A 247 41.08 8.60 15.61
CA ASN A 247 41.82 9.82 15.35
C ASN A 247 43.05 9.91 16.28
N PHE A 248 44.03 10.74 15.91
CA PHE A 248 45.29 10.86 16.66
C PHE A 248 45.08 11.24 18.13
N ALA A 249 44.10 12.11 18.43
CA ALA A 249 43.83 12.55 19.79
C ALA A 249 43.30 11.40 20.66
N THR A 250 42.33 10.64 20.15
CA THR A 250 41.76 9.47 20.82
C THR A 250 42.82 8.38 21.02
N ALA A 251 43.63 8.11 19.99
CA ALA A 251 44.72 7.13 20.07
C ALA A 251 45.79 7.53 21.10
N SER A 252 46.17 8.81 21.14
CA SER A 252 47.10 9.35 22.14
C SER A 252 46.53 9.22 23.55
N GLN A 253 45.28 9.64 23.76
CA GLN A 253 44.63 9.56 25.06
C GLN A 253 44.48 8.12 25.55
N ARG A 254 44.17 7.18 24.65
CA ARG A 254 44.15 5.74 24.96
C ARG A 254 45.52 5.26 25.44
N ASN A 255 46.60 5.63 24.75
CA ASN A 255 47.95 5.24 25.14
C ASN A 255 48.35 5.80 26.51
N ASP A 256 47.97 7.04 26.82
CA ASP A 256 48.22 7.67 28.12
C ASP A 256 47.45 6.94 29.24
N LEU A 257 46.16 6.64 29.04
CA LEU A 257 45.32 5.94 30.01
C LEU A 257 45.80 4.50 30.25
N VAL A 258 46.20 3.77 29.19
CA VAL A 258 46.77 2.43 29.31
C VAL A 258 48.06 2.46 30.13
N SER A 259 48.92 3.46 29.88
CA SER A 259 50.16 3.64 30.64
C SER A 259 49.89 3.90 32.13
N GLN A 260 48.91 4.75 32.44
CA GLN A 260 48.48 5.02 33.82
C GLN A 260 47.89 3.77 34.49
N GLY A 261 47.02 3.03 33.80
CA GLY A 261 46.44 1.78 34.30
C GLY A 261 47.50 0.73 34.64
N CYS A 262 48.49 0.56 33.76
CA CYS A 262 49.60 -0.36 33.98
C CYS A 262 50.44 0.04 35.21
N ALA A 263 50.69 1.35 35.40
CA ALA A 263 51.38 1.86 36.57
C ALA A 263 50.59 1.61 37.88
N PHE A 264 49.27 1.77 37.86
CA PHE A 264 48.42 1.45 39.01
C PHE A 264 48.42 -0.04 39.34
N GLN A 265 48.31 -0.92 38.34
CA GLN A 265 48.36 -2.37 38.54
C GLN A 265 49.70 -2.84 39.11
N THR A 266 50.80 -2.27 38.63
CA THR A 266 52.14 -2.55 39.16
C THR A 266 52.26 -2.11 40.62
N SER A 267 51.70 -0.94 40.94
CA SER A 267 51.72 -0.40 42.30
C SER A 267 50.88 -1.24 43.28
N ILE A 268 49.71 -1.72 42.85
CA ILE A 268 48.86 -2.64 43.63
C ILE A 268 49.57 -3.96 43.89
N GLY A 269 50.18 -4.58 42.87
CA GLY A 269 50.91 -5.85 43.04
C GLY A 269 52.11 -5.72 43.99
N ASN A 270 52.79 -4.57 43.98
CA ASN A 270 53.87 -4.28 44.93
C ASN A 270 53.35 -4.09 46.38
N CYS A 271 52.16 -3.51 46.56
CA CYS A 271 51.52 -3.41 47.88
C CYS A 271 51.04 -4.77 48.41
N GLU A 272 50.50 -5.65 47.54
CA GLU A 272 50.06 -7.00 47.93
C GLU A 272 51.22 -7.93 48.29
N THR A 273 52.34 -7.86 47.55
CA THR A 273 53.55 -8.64 47.82
C THR A 273 54.39 -8.08 48.97
N GLY A 274 54.23 -6.79 49.28
CA GLY A 274 54.90 -6.09 50.38
C GLY A 274 54.17 -6.16 51.73
N CYS A 275 52.98 -6.76 51.81
CA CYS A 275 52.23 -6.91 53.06
C CYS A 275 52.77 -8.13 53.85
N PRO A 276 53.48 -7.94 54.99
CA PRO A 276 53.92 -9.07 55.79
C PRO A 276 52.68 -9.71 56.42
N LEU A 277 52.43 -10.99 56.10
CA LEU A 277 51.53 -11.84 56.88
C LEU A 277 52.01 -11.80 58.33
N THR A 278 51.23 -11.12 59.18
CA THR A 278 51.37 -11.13 60.65
C THR A 278 50.40 -12.15 61.23
#